data_AF-A0A059Y2A5-F1
#
_entry.id   AF-A0A059Y2A5-F1
#
_cell.length_a   1.000
_cell.length_b   1.000
_cell.length_c   1.000
_cell.angle_alpha   90.00
_cell.angle_beta   90.00
_cell.angle_gamma   90.00
#
_symmetry.space_group_name_H-M   'P 1'
#
loop_
_entity.id
_entity.type
_entity.pdbx_description
1 polymer ?
#
loop_
_entity_poly.entity_id
_entity_poly.type
_entity_poly.pdbx_seq_one_letter_code
_entity_poly.pdbx_strand_id
1 'polypeptide(L)'
;MFQNEKDGSFFNPIDVQTDPRDFDGRIFHLFGQGLGDTVNAFRIVSALQSIFPYSKQVLYCDQRWREFLPPGTPWTVHWYPEALDPRHPERGVVSPYQDSLREILSVANRSDRLGYYSYLLPDQLARGESTQETIARKLGLSDFISEFRPLVHVSPLDWEKADKILKHHGLETGRFFTMAPHTWPDKSWKTENFEELGKTVWEEFGFKSVILGLPELKTPSFEGAVPVFGIPLPVVAAIIAQSRLFIGLDSGLSHVAAGFDIPLVVLYSQGKIPAFEIRVHSPYADYILEQIPGRPIEVSTVLNVLRSHMKRTSKSILKPPVCPACGRTMQYVIEALDEELNRRCFCGTQFLEKWGRDWANPSTKAKTQMEDKQKRGNELHFSENPKKPDNEKQIFWKNVERINHHRWSKRITLKSPYTPLLMADLERPSEQSIFFSLDGIFYFLRRSGLQILSVKHAETFDREKELTLHIEFSKEHFPTKRILIPWGKGTLYLKCMGDYFTYFSWQSWATSIRWTGLPKRVYEWGKKEDAVRVARTVFRMDPSFKTAKYWLRYLWLSFWNIIKAG
;
A
#
# COMPACT_ATOMS: atom_id res chain seq x y z
N MET A 1 4.75 -21.92 20.62
CA MET A 1 5.77 -21.13 21.34
C MET A 1 5.23 -19.86 22.01
N PHE A 2 4.01 -19.40 21.69
CA PHE A 2 3.31 -18.32 22.42
C PHE A 2 2.48 -18.87 23.58
N GLN A 3 3.08 -19.58 24.53
CA GLN A 3 2.33 -20.35 25.54
C GLN A 3 2.45 -19.87 26.99
N ASN A 4 2.99 -18.67 27.22
CA ASN A 4 2.98 -18.05 28.55
C ASN A 4 2.58 -16.57 28.43
N GLU A 5 1.38 -16.31 27.93
CA GLU A 5 0.70 -15.04 28.21
C GLU A 5 0.14 -15.12 29.64
N LYS A 6 1.00 -14.91 30.63
CA LYS A 6 0.53 -14.52 31.96
C LYS A 6 0.08 -13.07 31.88
N ASP A 7 -1.16 -12.85 32.29
CA ASP A 7 -1.74 -11.62 32.81
C ASP A 7 -0.92 -10.33 32.57
N GLY A 8 -1.29 -9.61 31.50
CA GLY A 8 -1.01 -8.19 31.33
C GLY A 8 0.43 -7.74 31.57
N SER A 9 1.32 -7.94 30.59
CA SER A 9 2.50 -7.08 30.40
C SER A 9 3.31 -7.58 29.20
N PHE A 10 3.39 -6.75 28.16
CA PHE A 10 4.58 -6.43 27.33
C PHE A 10 4.24 -6.04 25.87
N PHE A 11 3.01 -6.30 25.42
CA PHE A 11 2.47 -5.72 24.18
C PHE A 11 1.45 -4.60 24.48
N ASN A 12 1.80 -3.64 25.34
CA ASN A 12 1.09 -2.36 25.33
C ASN A 12 1.81 -1.47 24.32
N PRO A 13 1.25 -1.30 23.10
CA PRO A 13 1.74 -0.26 22.21
C PRO A 13 1.76 1.05 22.96
N ILE A 14 2.68 1.94 22.60
CA ILE A 14 2.56 3.33 23.04
C ILE A 14 1.20 3.86 22.57
N ASP A 15 0.42 4.36 23.51
CA ASP A 15 -0.87 4.98 23.23
C ASP A 15 -0.66 6.49 23.22
N VAL A 16 -0.71 7.11 22.04
CA VAL A 16 -0.58 8.56 21.89
C VAL A 16 -1.72 9.36 22.54
N GLN A 17 -2.75 8.68 23.05
CA GLN A 17 -3.78 9.30 23.90
C GLN A 17 -3.35 9.47 25.36
N THR A 18 -2.23 8.87 25.79
CA THR A 18 -1.61 9.19 27.08
C THR A 18 -1.07 10.63 27.05
N ASP A 19 -1.13 11.37 28.18
CA ASP A 19 -0.62 12.76 28.21
C ASP A 19 0.87 12.76 27.80
N PRO A 20 1.23 13.35 26.64
CA PRO A 20 2.57 13.23 26.09
C PRO A 20 3.66 13.84 26.97
N ARG A 21 3.28 14.71 27.91
CA ARG A 21 4.20 15.45 28.79
C ARG A 21 4.73 14.61 29.95
N ASP A 22 4.07 13.51 30.28
CA ASP A 22 4.36 12.75 31.51
C ASP A 22 5.10 11.42 31.25
N PHE A 23 5.27 11.00 29.99
CA PHE A 23 5.94 9.74 29.68
C PHE A 23 7.45 9.93 29.47
N ASP A 24 8.24 9.54 30.46
CA ASP A 24 9.71 9.52 30.47
C ASP A 24 10.31 8.10 30.36
N GLY A 25 9.46 7.09 30.17
CA GLY A 25 9.85 5.68 30.08
C GLY A 25 10.56 5.32 28.76
N ARG A 26 10.89 4.02 28.59
CA ARG A 26 11.50 3.52 27.36
C ARG A 26 10.42 3.15 26.34
N ILE A 27 10.67 3.51 25.08
CA ILE A 27 9.90 3.01 23.94
C ILE A 27 10.81 2.11 23.11
N PHE A 28 10.44 0.84 22.99
CA PHE A 28 11.18 -0.16 22.22
C PHE A 28 10.70 -0.19 20.78
N HIS A 29 11.63 -0.28 19.83
CA HIS A 29 11.35 -0.34 18.41
C HIS A 29 12.12 -1.50 17.80
N LEU A 30 11.42 -2.41 17.13
CA LEU A 30 11.99 -3.58 16.48
C LEU A 30 11.82 -3.46 14.96
N PHE A 31 12.88 -3.08 14.26
CA PHE A 31 12.84 -2.82 12.83
C PHE A 31 12.83 -4.10 12.00
N GLY A 32 12.33 -4.04 10.76
CA GLY A 32 12.60 -5.11 9.80
C GLY A 32 14.08 -5.11 9.38
N GLN A 33 14.53 -6.21 8.78
CA GLN A 33 15.91 -6.34 8.31
C GLN A 33 16.15 -5.63 6.96
N GLY A 34 15.08 -5.31 6.22
CA GLY A 34 15.20 -4.65 4.94
C GLY A 34 15.60 -3.18 5.10
N LEU A 35 16.35 -2.67 4.12
CA LEU A 35 16.62 -1.24 4.00
C LEU A 35 15.31 -0.44 3.97
N GLY A 36 14.31 -0.93 3.24
CA GLY A 36 12.97 -0.32 3.19
C GLY A 36 12.30 -0.26 4.56
N ASP A 37 12.35 -1.33 5.36
CA ASP A 37 11.80 -1.32 6.71
C ASP A 37 12.47 -0.27 7.59
N THR A 38 13.80 -0.14 7.47
CA THR A 38 14.62 0.78 8.27
C THR A 38 14.26 2.24 8.01
N VAL A 39 14.24 2.68 6.74
CA VAL A 39 13.95 4.08 6.39
C VAL A 39 12.51 4.48 6.69
N ASN A 40 11.56 3.54 6.61
CA ASN A 40 10.18 3.80 7.05
C ASN A 40 10.06 3.87 8.57
N ALA A 41 10.81 3.03 9.30
CA ALA A 41 10.76 3.00 10.76
C ALA A 41 11.28 4.30 11.38
N PHE A 42 12.32 4.92 10.81
CA PHE A 42 12.83 6.21 11.31
C PHE A 42 11.77 7.30 11.34
N ARG A 43 10.82 7.32 10.38
CA ARG A 43 9.71 8.28 10.40
C ARG A 43 8.81 8.09 11.62
N ILE A 44 8.47 6.84 11.94
CA ILE A 44 7.65 6.50 13.11
C ILE A 44 8.38 6.84 14.41
N VAL A 45 9.67 6.48 14.53
CA VAL A 45 10.48 6.81 15.71
C VAL A 45 10.58 8.32 15.90
N SER A 46 10.88 9.07 14.84
CA SER A 46 10.97 10.53 14.89
C SER A 46 9.64 11.17 15.31
N ALA A 47 8.50 10.66 14.81
CA ALA A 47 7.18 11.13 15.22
C ALA A 47 6.91 10.85 16.70
N LEU A 48 7.20 9.65 17.18
CA LEU A 48 7.05 9.29 18.59
C LEU A 48 7.97 10.11 19.51
N GLN A 49 9.23 10.30 19.14
CA GLN A 49 10.16 11.15 19.88
C GLN A 49 9.68 12.60 19.97
N SER A 50 9.02 13.11 18.92
CA SER A 50 8.47 14.47 18.91
C SER A 50 7.25 14.62 19.83
N ILE A 51 6.45 13.56 19.96
CA ILE A 51 5.29 13.51 20.86
C ILE A 51 5.75 13.31 22.30
N PHE A 52 6.71 12.42 22.54
CA PHE A 52 7.23 12.04 23.85
C PHE A 52 8.70 12.46 24.00
N PRO A 53 9.01 13.76 24.14
CA PRO A 53 10.37 14.28 24.09
C PRO A 53 11.29 13.75 25.19
N TYR A 54 10.74 13.37 26.35
CA TYR A 54 11.49 12.86 27.49
C TYR A 54 11.68 11.34 27.49
N SER A 55 10.96 10.64 26.60
CA SER A 55 11.06 9.19 26.51
C SER A 55 12.40 8.74 25.92
N LYS A 56 12.91 7.61 26.40
CA LYS A 56 14.11 6.99 25.86
C LYS A 56 13.75 6.03 24.72
N GLN A 57 14.06 6.41 23.48
CA GLN A 57 13.86 5.54 22.32
C GLN A 57 14.96 4.47 22.25
N VAL A 58 14.57 3.20 22.25
CA VAL A 58 15.47 2.04 22.17
C VAL A 58 15.20 1.28 20.88
N LEU A 59 16.14 1.35 19.95
CA LEU A 59 16.01 0.80 18.61
C LEU A 59 16.76 -0.52 18.52
N TYR A 60 16.13 -1.53 17.96
CA TYR A 60 16.74 -2.77 17.51
C TYR A 60 16.72 -2.76 15.98
N CYS A 61 17.90 -2.77 15.36
CA CYS A 61 18.03 -2.62 13.91
C CYS A 61 19.21 -3.42 13.32
N ASP A 62 19.21 -3.55 11.99
CA ASP A 62 20.24 -4.27 11.25
C ASP A 62 21.48 -3.38 11.03
N GLN A 63 22.66 -3.90 11.37
CA GLN A 63 23.92 -3.15 11.32
C GLN A 63 24.31 -2.66 9.93
N ARG A 64 23.82 -3.31 8.86
CA ARG A 64 24.09 -2.91 7.47
C ARG A 64 23.58 -1.52 7.14
N TRP A 65 22.58 -1.02 7.88
CA TRP A 65 21.93 0.26 7.62
C TRP A 65 22.38 1.37 8.58
N ARG A 66 23.45 1.14 9.36
CA ARG A 66 23.95 2.10 10.36
C ARG A 66 24.22 3.49 9.83
N GLU A 67 24.62 3.60 8.55
CA GLU A 67 24.96 4.87 7.91
C GLU A 67 23.74 5.79 7.71
N PHE A 68 22.51 5.26 7.78
CA PHE A 68 21.30 6.07 7.74
C PHE A 68 20.84 6.58 9.10
N LEU A 69 21.48 6.17 10.21
CA LEU A 69 21.17 6.75 11.51
C LEU A 69 21.47 8.25 11.47
N PRO A 70 20.50 9.12 11.82
CA PRO A 70 20.77 10.54 11.89
C PRO A 70 21.91 10.80 12.91
N PRO A 71 22.94 11.59 12.54
CA PRO A 71 24.02 11.96 13.43
C PRO A 71 23.49 12.66 14.69
N GLY A 72 24.07 12.34 15.84
CA GLY A 72 23.67 12.94 17.12
C GLY A 72 22.28 12.52 17.61
N THR A 73 21.73 11.40 17.12
CA THR A 73 20.47 10.87 17.65
C THR A 73 20.59 10.57 19.14
N PRO A 74 19.59 10.94 19.95
CA PRO A 74 19.53 10.57 21.37
C PRO A 74 19.11 9.10 21.58
N TRP A 75 18.95 8.35 20.48
CA TRP A 75 18.42 7.00 20.48
C TRP A 75 19.46 6.00 20.98
N THR A 76 19.02 5.06 21.81
CA THR A 76 19.84 3.91 22.19
C THR A 76 19.68 2.83 21.13
N VAL A 77 20.77 2.42 20.50
CA VAL A 77 20.73 1.48 19.37
C VAL A 77 21.34 0.13 19.74
N HIS A 78 20.59 -0.93 19.50
CA HIS A 78 20.98 -2.33 19.61
C HIS A 78 21.01 -2.94 18.22
N TRP A 79 22.07 -3.68 17.91
CA TRP A 79 22.26 -4.30 16.61
C TRP A 79 21.83 -5.76 16.62
N TYR A 80 21.06 -6.16 15.63
CA TYR A 80 20.80 -7.57 15.35
C TYR A 80 22.11 -8.34 15.13
N PRO A 81 22.16 -9.63 15.52
CA PRO A 81 23.08 -10.55 14.88
C PRO A 81 22.90 -10.47 13.37
N GLU A 82 23.99 -10.40 12.62
CA GLU A 82 23.94 -10.23 11.17
C GLU A 82 23.04 -11.31 10.55
N ALA A 83 21.99 -10.88 9.86
CA ALA A 83 21.11 -11.80 9.14
C ALA A 83 21.95 -12.46 8.04
N LEU A 84 21.98 -13.80 8.04
CA LEU A 84 22.69 -14.55 7.02
C LEU A 84 22.09 -14.23 5.64
N ASP A 85 22.97 -14.04 4.66
CA ASP A 85 22.57 -13.75 3.28
C ASP A 85 21.65 -14.87 2.76
N PRO A 86 20.40 -14.57 2.38
CA PRO A 86 19.47 -15.58 1.86
C PRO A 86 19.94 -16.23 0.55
N ARG A 87 20.91 -15.62 -0.16
CA ARG A 87 21.60 -16.22 -1.31
C ARG A 87 22.55 -17.36 -0.91
N HIS A 88 22.84 -17.48 0.38
CA HIS A 88 23.73 -18.48 0.99
C HIS A 88 22.96 -19.32 2.03
N PRO A 89 21.91 -20.07 1.63
CA PRO A 89 21.07 -20.85 2.54
C PRO A 89 21.85 -21.92 3.33
N GLU A 90 23.02 -22.33 2.84
CA GLU A 90 23.95 -23.23 3.53
C GLU A 90 24.46 -22.69 4.87
N ARG A 91 24.40 -21.37 5.09
CA ARG A 91 24.84 -20.74 6.33
C ARG A 91 23.82 -20.91 7.48
N GLY A 92 22.60 -21.39 7.19
CA GLY A 92 21.53 -21.58 8.16
C GLY A 92 20.54 -20.39 8.23
N VAL A 93 19.59 -20.47 9.17
CA VAL A 93 18.59 -19.42 9.41
C VAL A 93 18.78 -18.89 10.82
N VAL A 94 19.47 -17.76 10.97
CA VAL A 94 19.32 -16.95 12.17
C VAL A 94 17.93 -16.31 12.08
N SER A 95 17.19 -16.21 13.19
CA SER A 95 15.97 -15.41 13.25
C SER A 95 16.20 -14.15 14.12
N PRO A 96 17.00 -13.16 13.65
CA PRO A 96 17.36 -12.00 14.46
C PRO A 96 16.16 -11.26 15.03
N TYR A 97 15.04 -11.28 14.32
CA TYR A 97 13.79 -10.67 14.78
C TYR A 97 13.21 -11.37 16.02
N GLN A 98 13.19 -12.71 16.05
CA GLN A 98 12.68 -13.46 17.21
C GLN A 98 13.62 -13.38 18.40
N ASP A 99 14.93 -13.37 18.16
CA ASP A 99 15.95 -13.27 19.20
C ASP A 99 15.90 -11.89 19.87
N SER A 100 15.81 -10.84 19.07
CA SER A 100 15.68 -9.47 19.56
C SER A 100 14.37 -9.25 20.29
N LEU A 101 13.27 -9.85 19.82
CA LEU A 101 12.00 -9.80 20.54
C LEU A 101 12.12 -10.50 21.92
N ARG A 102 12.82 -11.65 21.99
CA ARG A 102 13.08 -12.34 23.27
C ARG A 102 13.94 -11.50 24.21
N GLU A 103 14.94 -10.80 23.68
CA GLU A 103 15.77 -9.87 24.46
C GLU A 103 14.96 -8.69 24.98
N ILE A 104 14.18 -8.02 24.12
CA ILE A 104 13.28 -6.94 24.55
C ILE A 104 12.38 -7.45 25.69
N LEU A 105 11.78 -8.64 25.54
CA LEU A 105 10.91 -9.23 26.56
C LEU A 105 11.63 -9.56 27.88
N SER A 106 12.95 -9.78 27.86
CA SER A 106 13.71 -10.10 29.08
C SER A 106 14.16 -8.86 29.85
N VAL A 107 14.34 -7.71 29.18
CA VAL A 107 14.90 -6.50 29.80
C VAL A 107 13.86 -5.43 30.14
N ALA A 108 12.62 -5.63 29.72
CA ALA A 108 11.65 -4.57 29.71
C ALA A 108 10.53 -4.78 30.74
N ASN A 109 10.09 -3.66 31.30
CA ASN A 109 9.28 -3.56 32.50
C ASN A 109 7.84 -3.13 32.15
N ARG A 110 6.95 -3.16 33.15
CA ARG A 110 5.53 -2.77 32.99
C ARG A 110 5.31 -1.32 32.53
N SER A 111 6.25 -0.42 32.83
CA SER A 111 6.19 1.00 32.41
C SER A 111 6.69 1.22 30.99
N ASP A 112 7.42 0.27 30.39
CA ASP A 112 7.93 0.42 29.04
C ASP A 112 6.82 0.22 28.00
N ARG A 113 7.06 0.71 26.79
CA ARG A 113 6.09 0.67 25.69
C ARG A 113 6.72 0.14 24.41
N LEU A 114 5.89 -0.43 23.56
CA LEU A 114 6.29 -0.85 22.22
C LEU A 114 5.90 0.22 21.19
N GLY A 115 6.87 0.71 20.45
CA GLY A 115 6.68 1.65 19.34
C GLY A 115 6.57 0.91 18.02
N TYR A 116 7.63 0.94 17.22
CA TYR A 116 7.64 0.29 15.90
C TYR A 116 7.77 -1.22 16.04
N TYR A 117 6.80 -1.96 15.52
CA TYR A 117 6.76 -3.42 15.51
C TYR A 117 5.84 -3.91 14.39
N SER A 118 6.03 -5.13 13.89
CA SER A 118 5.14 -5.73 12.89
C SER A 118 3.79 -6.15 13.52
N TYR A 119 2.89 -5.18 13.69
CA TYR A 119 1.55 -5.42 14.22
C TYR A 119 0.69 -6.19 13.20
N LEU A 120 0.22 -7.38 13.57
CA LEU A 120 -0.63 -8.20 12.73
C LEU A 120 -2.09 -7.80 12.92
N LEU A 121 -2.53 -6.80 12.15
CA LEU A 121 -3.93 -6.40 12.10
C LEU A 121 -4.65 -7.11 10.93
N PRO A 122 -5.74 -7.84 11.19
CA PRO A 122 -6.44 -8.57 10.13
C PRO A 122 -7.23 -7.64 9.21
N ASP A 123 -7.56 -6.43 9.66
CA ASP A 123 -8.24 -5.42 8.85
C ASP A 123 -7.32 -4.66 7.88
N GLN A 124 -5.99 -4.84 8.00
CA GLN A 124 -5.00 -4.20 7.11
C GLN A 124 -5.34 -4.37 5.63
N LEU A 125 -5.63 -5.61 5.21
CA LEU A 125 -5.88 -5.92 3.79
C LEU A 125 -7.18 -5.28 3.31
N ALA A 126 -8.26 -5.43 4.09
CA ALA A 126 -9.56 -4.84 3.77
C ALA A 126 -9.50 -3.31 3.71
N ARG A 127 -8.64 -2.71 4.55
CA ARG A 127 -8.36 -1.27 4.55
C ARG A 127 -7.32 -0.87 3.50
N GLY A 128 -6.70 -1.78 2.76
CA GLY A 128 -5.69 -1.43 1.75
C GLY A 128 -4.50 -0.67 2.32
N GLU A 129 -4.18 -0.93 3.58
CA GLU A 129 -3.08 -0.28 4.28
C GLU A 129 -1.78 -1.04 3.99
N SER A 130 -0.73 -0.27 3.74
CA SER A 130 0.64 -0.77 3.86
C SER A 130 0.91 -1.23 5.29
N THR A 131 1.97 -2.01 5.48
CA THR A 131 2.47 -2.34 6.84
C THR A 131 2.71 -1.08 7.66
N GLN A 132 3.20 -0.03 7.01
CA GLN A 132 3.60 1.19 7.68
C GLN A 132 2.42 2.05 8.14
N GLU A 133 1.40 2.21 7.30
CA GLU A 133 0.13 2.87 7.68
C GLU A 133 -0.59 2.11 8.80
N THR A 134 -0.51 0.78 8.77
CA THR A 134 -1.07 -0.10 9.82
C THR A 134 -0.39 0.17 11.16
N ILE A 135 0.95 0.28 11.16
CA ILE A 135 1.74 0.63 12.35
C ILE A 135 1.35 2.04 12.83
N ALA A 136 1.35 3.04 11.95
CA ALA A 136 0.98 4.40 12.31
C ALA A 136 -0.42 4.46 12.95
N ARG A 137 -1.41 3.78 12.35
CA ARG A 137 -2.77 3.70 12.89
C ARG A 137 -2.82 3.01 14.24
N LYS A 138 -2.09 1.89 14.39
CA LYS A 138 -2.05 1.14 15.66
C LYS A 138 -1.47 1.98 16.80
N LEU A 139 -0.56 2.89 16.47
CA LEU A 139 0.07 3.83 17.40
C LEU A 139 -0.68 5.17 17.49
N GLY A 140 -1.83 5.34 16.81
CA GLY A 140 -2.58 6.60 16.78
C GLY A 140 -1.88 7.77 16.07
N LEU A 141 -0.83 7.51 15.28
CA LEU A 141 -0.03 8.51 14.57
C LEU A 141 -0.65 8.96 13.23
N SER A 142 -1.79 8.38 12.83
CA SER A 142 -2.40 8.66 11.52
C SER A 142 -2.71 10.15 11.30
N ASP A 143 -3.14 10.86 12.35
CA ASP A 143 -3.46 12.30 12.25
C ASP A 143 -2.23 13.20 12.46
N PHE A 144 -1.16 12.65 13.06
CA PHE A 144 0.08 13.37 13.33
C PHE A 144 1.04 13.39 12.13
N ILE A 145 0.95 12.36 11.28
CA ILE A 145 1.81 12.20 10.11
C ILE A 145 1.02 12.61 8.87
N SER A 146 1.19 13.86 8.45
CA SER A 146 0.47 14.47 7.31
C SER A 146 0.67 13.74 5.98
N GLU A 147 1.88 13.26 5.72
CA GLU A 147 2.19 12.31 4.66
C GLU A 147 3.08 11.22 5.26
N PHE A 148 2.67 9.96 5.12
CA PHE A 148 3.53 8.84 5.46
C PHE A 148 4.63 8.81 4.40
N ARG A 149 5.88 9.12 4.76
CA ARG A 149 7.05 9.04 3.88
C ARG A 149 8.27 8.55 4.67
N PRO A 150 9.18 7.81 4.03
CA PRO A 150 10.46 7.44 4.63
C PRO A 150 11.26 8.66 5.09
N LEU A 151 11.93 8.54 6.23
CA LEU A 151 12.90 9.53 6.69
C LEU A 151 14.29 9.04 6.29
N VAL A 152 14.92 9.74 5.36
CA VAL A 152 16.27 9.43 4.86
C VAL A 152 17.20 10.57 5.24
N HIS A 153 18.19 10.28 6.08
CA HIS A 153 19.19 11.27 6.46
C HIS A 153 20.31 11.32 5.41
N VAL A 154 20.67 12.54 5.00
CA VAL A 154 21.79 12.83 4.11
C VAL A 154 22.55 14.02 4.69
N SER A 155 23.80 13.83 5.08
CA SER A 155 24.60 14.89 5.69
C SER A 155 25.17 15.86 4.63
N PRO A 156 25.61 17.08 5.00
CA PRO A 156 26.28 17.98 4.06
C PRO A 156 27.48 17.36 3.34
N LEU A 157 28.22 16.48 4.03
CA LEU A 157 29.35 15.75 3.44
C LEU A 157 28.90 14.73 2.39
N ASP A 158 27.74 14.10 2.59
CA ASP A 158 27.19 13.14 1.62
C ASP A 158 26.71 13.85 0.34
N TRP A 159 26.10 15.04 0.49
CA TRP A 159 25.78 15.92 -0.63
C TRP A 159 27.03 16.33 -1.41
N GLU A 160 28.10 16.76 -0.73
CA GLU A 160 29.35 17.14 -1.39
C GLU A 160 29.98 15.97 -2.15
N LYS A 161 29.96 14.76 -1.57
CA LYS A 161 30.45 13.54 -2.24
C LYS A 161 29.61 13.21 -3.48
N ALA A 162 28.28 13.30 -3.38
CA ALA A 162 27.39 13.09 -4.50
C ALA A 162 27.65 14.09 -5.63
N ASP A 163 27.80 15.39 -5.30
CA ASP A 163 28.10 16.43 -6.27
C ASP A 163 29.41 16.17 -7.01
N LYS A 164 30.45 15.70 -6.31
CA LYS A 164 31.73 15.33 -6.93
C LYS A 164 31.56 14.17 -7.91
N ILE A 165 30.80 13.13 -7.54
CA ILE A 165 30.52 11.99 -8.42
C ILE A 165 29.72 12.43 -9.64
N LEU A 166 28.67 13.23 -9.45
CA LEU A 166 27.84 13.73 -10.55
C LEU A 166 28.65 14.60 -11.52
N LYS A 167 29.44 15.55 -11.01
CA LYS A 167 30.32 16.40 -11.82
C LYS A 167 31.36 15.60 -12.59
N HIS A 168 31.97 14.58 -11.97
CA HIS A 168 32.92 13.69 -12.62
C HIS A 168 32.33 13.00 -13.86
N HIS A 169 31.05 12.64 -13.82
CA HIS A 169 30.33 12.03 -14.94
C HIS A 169 29.64 13.03 -15.88
N GLY A 170 29.84 14.34 -15.66
CA GLY A 170 29.20 15.40 -16.44
C GLY A 170 27.67 15.41 -16.27
N LEU A 171 27.19 15.16 -15.05
CA LEU A 171 25.77 15.14 -14.70
C LEU A 171 25.40 16.40 -13.91
N GLU A 172 24.29 17.02 -14.29
CA GLU A 172 23.69 18.17 -13.59
C GLU A 172 22.44 17.73 -12.83
N THR A 173 22.18 18.35 -11.68
CA THR A 173 20.95 18.13 -10.90
C THR A 173 19.70 18.26 -11.77
N GLY A 174 18.80 17.30 -11.69
CA GLY A 174 17.56 17.26 -12.45
C GLY A 174 17.74 16.95 -13.94
N ARG A 175 18.95 16.60 -14.40
CA ARG A 175 19.25 16.24 -15.80
C ARG A 175 19.83 14.84 -15.97
N PHE A 176 19.38 13.91 -15.15
CA PHE A 176 19.66 12.49 -15.28
C PHE A 176 18.58 11.68 -14.59
N PHE A 177 18.43 10.42 -14.98
CA PHE A 177 17.56 9.47 -14.28
C PHE A 177 18.40 8.62 -13.34
N THR A 178 17.80 8.12 -12.26
CA THR A 178 18.40 7.06 -11.46
C THR A 178 17.66 5.75 -11.70
N MET A 179 18.40 4.65 -11.83
CA MET A 179 17.87 3.33 -12.10
C MET A 179 18.43 2.33 -11.09
N ALA A 180 17.54 1.63 -10.37
CA ALA A 180 17.89 0.59 -9.41
C ALA A 180 17.35 -0.79 -9.89
N PRO A 181 18.08 -1.51 -10.76
CA PRO A 181 17.60 -2.71 -11.44
C PRO A 181 17.62 -3.98 -10.58
N HIS A 182 18.19 -3.92 -9.37
CA HIS A 182 18.45 -5.10 -8.55
C HIS A 182 17.43 -5.27 -7.41
N THR A 183 16.92 -6.49 -7.24
CA THR A 183 16.08 -6.94 -6.13
C THR A 183 16.14 -8.48 -6.04
N TRP A 184 15.28 -9.09 -5.23
CA TRP A 184 15.11 -10.54 -5.16
C TRP A 184 14.74 -11.14 -6.54
N PRO A 185 15.23 -12.36 -6.89
CA PRO A 185 14.99 -12.95 -8.20
C PRO A 185 13.52 -13.03 -8.61
N ASP A 186 12.63 -13.33 -7.66
CA ASP A 186 11.18 -13.45 -7.89
C ASP A 186 10.43 -12.12 -8.01
N LYS A 187 11.14 -10.99 -7.89
CA LYS A 187 10.65 -9.63 -8.11
C LYS A 187 11.44 -8.90 -9.20
N SER A 188 12.36 -9.58 -9.87
CA SER A 188 13.26 -8.99 -10.84
C SER A 188 12.53 -8.62 -12.14
N TRP A 189 13.09 -7.63 -12.85
CA TRP A 189 12.78 -7.36 -14.25
C TRP A 189 14.04 -7.63 -15.05
N LYS A 190 13.89 -8.15 -16.28
CA LYS A 190 15.04 -8.61 -17.08
C LYS A 190 16.03 -7.46 -17.29
N THR A 191 17.33 -7.74 -17.21
CA THR A 191 18.36 -6.72 -17.46
C THR A 191 18.22 -6.12 -18.85
N GLU A 192 17.87 -6.94 -19.84
CA GLU A 192 17.67 -6.51 -21.24
C GLU A 192 16.54 -5.48 -21.36
N ASN A 193 15.50 -5.59 -20.52
CA ASN A 193 14.40 -4.63 -20.51
C ASN A 193 14.84 -3.28 -19.93
N PHE A 194 15.75 -3.29 -18.94
CA PHE A 194 16.36 -2.05 -18.44
C PHE A 194 17.31 -1.42 -19.46
N GLU A 195 18.03 -2.23 -20.23
CA GLU A 195 18.90 -1.77 -21.32
C GLU A 195 18.09 -1.11 -22.44
N GLU A 196 17.01 -1.76 -22.88
CA GLU A 196 16.08 -1.20 -23.87
C GLU A 196 15.47 0.10 -23.36
N LEU A 197 14.95 0.11 -22.13
CA LEU A 197 14.38 1.30 -21.49
C LEU A 197 15.38 2.45 -21.43
N GLY A 198 16.60 2.17 -20.95
CA GLY A 198 17.65 3.16 -20.75
C GLY A 198 18.16 3.73 -22.07
N LYS A 199 18.32 2.88 -23.09
CA LYS A 199 18.67 3.30 -24.45
C LYS A 199 17.62 4.24 -25.03
N THR A 200 16.34 3.89 -24.94
CA THR A 200 15.27 4.77 -25.46
C THR A 200 15.19 6.08 -24.66
N VAL A 201 15.42 6.08 -23.35
CA VAL A 201 15.48 7.31 -22.55
C VAL A 201 16.62 8.23 -23.02
N TRP A 202 17.79 7.67 -23.31
CA TRP A 202 18.92 8.41 -23.86
C TRP A 202 18.59 8.99 -25.23
N GLU A 203 18.08 8.17 -26.15
CA GLU A 203 17.78 8.57 -27.53
C GLU A 203 16.62 9.57 -27.63
N GLU A 204 15.56 9.40 -26.83
CA GLU A 204 14.34 10.23 -26.90
C GLU A 204 14.46 11.53 -26.10
N PHE A 205 15.11 11.50 -24.94
CA PHE A 205 15.14 12.63 -24.01
C PHE A 205 16.53 13.24 -23.78
N GLY A 206 17.59 12.59 -24.25
CA GLY A 206 18.97 13.04 -24.02
C GLY A 206 19.43 12.93 -22.55
N PHE A 207 18.71 12.16 -21.71
CA PHE A 207 19.07 11.98 -20.30
C PHE A 207 19.93 10.74 -20.10
N LYS A 208 21.07 10.91 -19.42
CA LYS A 208 21.86 9.80 -18.90
C LYS A 208 21.13 9.10 -17.76
N SER A 209 21.40 7.82 -17.58
CA SER A 209 20.85 7.00 -16.50
C SER A 209 21.96 6.56 -15.54
N VAL A 210 21.91 7.05 -14.30
CA VAL A 210 22.79 6.59 -13.22
C VAL A 210 22.28 5.23 -12.72
N ILE A 211 23.08 4.19 -12.93
CA ILE A 211 22.74 2.83 -12.54
C ILE A 211 23.28 2.56 -11.14
N LEU A 212 22.37 2.25 -10.21
CA LEU A 212 22.64 2.05 -8.79
C LEU A 212 22.45 0.59 -8.40
N GLY A 213 23.23 0.10 -7.44
CA GLY A 213 23.06 -1.24 -6.89
C GLY A 213 24.39 -1.91 -6.59
N LEU A 214 24.45 -3.22 -6.86
CA LEU A 214 25.57 -4.08 -6.53
C LEU A 214 26.37 -4.42 -7.80
N PRO A 215 27.69 -4.16 -7.83
CA PRO A 215 28.52 -4.37 -9.01
C PRO A 215 28.68 -5.87 -9.37
N GLU A 216 28.49 -6.77 -8.40
CA GLU A 216 28.56 -8.22 -8.62
C GLU A 216 27.32 -8.80 -9.33
N LEU A 217 26.26 -8.00 -9.49
CA LEU A 217 25.04 -8.41 -10.19
C LEU A 217 25.07 -7.90 -11.64
N LYS A 218 24.39 -8.64 -12.54
CA LYS A 218 24.29 -8.28 -13.96
C LYS A 218 23.63 -6.91 -14.11
N THR A 219 24.46 -5.93 -14.45
CA THR A 219 24.08 -4.52 -14.57
C THR A 219 23.73 -4.19 -16.03
N PRO A 220 22.65 -3.43 -16.29
CA PRO A 220 22.31 -3.00 -17.65
C PRO A 220 23.39 -2.08 -18.22
N SER A 221 23.78 -2.33 -19.48
CA SER A 221 24.76 -1.53 -20.21
C SER A 221 24.20 -1.02 -21.53
N PHE A 222 24.26 0.30 -21.75
CA PHE A 222 23.76 0.98 -22.94
C PHE A 222 24.42 2.36 -23.06
N GLU A 223 24.28 3.00 -24.21
CA GLU A 223 24.77 4.37 -24.40
C GLU A 223 24.02 5.35 -23.48
N GLY A 224 24.76 6.13 -22.68
CA GLY A 224 24.18 7.01 -21.67
C GLY A 224 24.00 6.37 -20.28
N ALA A 225 24.34 5.09 -20.11
CA ALA A 225 24.42 4.46 -18.78
C ALA A 225 25.65 4.95 -18.01
N VAL A 226 25.46 5.30 -16.73
CA VAL A 226 26.52 5.72 -15.81
C VAL A 226 26.47 4.80 -14.57
N PRO A 227 27.22 3.69 -14.55
CA PRO A 227 27.25 2.80 -13.41
C PRO A 227 27.95 3.47 -12.21
N VAL A 228 27.26 3.55 -11.07
CA VAL A 228 27.80 4.11 -9.82
C VAL A 228 27.61 3.08 -8.70
N PHE A 229 28.71 2.45 -8.31
CA PHE A 229 28.74 1.33 -7.37
C PHE A 229 29.76 1.54 -6.25
N GLY A 230 29.61 0.76 -5.17
CA GLY A 230 30.60 0.73 -4.08
C GLY A 230 30.69 2.01 -3.27
N ILE A 231 29.68 2.89 -3.36
CA ILE A 231 29.61 4.14 -2.61
C ILE A 231 28.69 4.02 -1.38
N PRO A 232 28.89 4.84 -0.34
CA PRO A 232 28.05 4.84 0.87
C PRO A 232 26.56 5.09 0.54
N LEU A 233 25.66 4.43 1.27
CA LEU A 233 24.22 4.54 1.01
C LEU A 233 23.65 5.95 1.16
N PRO A 234 24.09 6.79 2.13
CA PRO A 234 23.68 8.20 2.18
C PRO A 234 24.09 8.99 0.93
N VAL A 235 25.22 8.66 0.31
CA VAL A 235 25.67 9.28 -0.96
C VAL A 235 24.79 8.81 -2.12
N VAL A 236 24.40 7.52 -2.15
CA VAL A 236 23.39 7.02 -3.10
C VAL A 236 22.08 7.78 -2.95
N ALA A 237 21.61 7.99 -1.71
CA ALA A 237 20.40 8.74 -1.44
C ALA A 237 20.50 10.20 -1.91
N ALA A 238 21.64 10.86 -1.70
CA ALA A 238 21.92 12.19 -2.23
C ALA A 238 21.86 12.23 -3.77
N ILE A 239 22.45 11.24 -4.46
CA ILE A 239 22.37 11.13 -5.93
C ILE A 239 20.92 10.95 -6.40
N ILE A 240 20.14 10.09 -5.73
CA ILE A 240 18.72 9.88 -6.04
C ILE A 240 17.94 11.19 -5.90
N ALA A 241 18.15 11.92 -4.80
CA ALA A 241 17.45 13.17 -4.52
C ALA A 241 17.73 14.28 -5.57
N GLN A 242 18.87 14.20 -6.28
CA GLN A 242 19.23 15.11 -7.37
C GLN A 242 18.76 14.66 -8.74
N SER A 243 18.14 13.49 -8.87
CA SER A 243 17.71 12.97 -10.17
C SER A 243 16.43 13.65 -10.66
N ARG A 244 16.22 13.62 -11.98
CA ARG A 244 14.96 14.08 -12.61
C ARG A 244 13.79 13.17 -12.25
N LEU A 245 14.08 11.87 -12.13
CA LEU A 245 13.14 10.77 -11.89
C LEU A 245 13.92 9.53 -11.43
N PHE A 246 13.33 8.76 -10.52
CA PHE A 246 13.83 7.46 -10.09
C PHE A 246 13.03 6.30 -10.71
N ILE A 247 13.72 5.29 -11.22
CA ILE A 247 13.16 4.05 -11.76
C ILE A 247 13.69 2.88 -10.93
N GLY A 248 12.81 2.06 -10.37
CA GLY A 248 13.24 0.91 -9.57
C GLY A 248 12.21 -0.19 -9.46
N LEU A 249 12.61 -1.26 -8.78
CA LEU A 249 11.76 -2.40 -8.45
C LEU A 249 11.20 -2.27 -7.03
N ASP A 250 10.38 -3.22 -6.58
CA ASP A 250 10.08 -3.40 -5.15
C ASP A 250 11.36 -3.76 -4.37
N SER A 251 12.11 -2.73 -3.96
CA SER A 251 13.46 -2.82 -3.37
C SER A 251 13.72 -1.71 -2.34
N GLY A 252 14.77 -1.89 -1.54
CA GLY A 252 15.17 -0.92 -0.52
C GLY A 252 15.48 0.48 -1.09
N LEU A 253 16.11 0.56 -2.27
CA LEU A 253 16.42 1.85 -2.90
C LEU A 253 15.17 2.60 -3.35
N SER A 254 14.10 1.90 -3.73
CA SER A 254 12.82 2.53 -4.06
C SER A 254 12.14 3.14 -2.83
N HIS A 255 12.32 2.55 -1.64
CA HIS A 255 11.91 3.18 -0.39
C HIS A 255 12.80 4.37 -0.03
N VAL A 256 14.11 4.30 -0.27
CA VAL A 256 15.00 5.47 -0.09
C VAL A 256 14.56 6.63 -0.98
N ALA A 257 14.31 6.36 -2.27
CA ALA A 257 13.87 7.36 -3.23
C ALA A 257 12.56 8.05 -2.80
N ALA A 258 11.63 7.30 -2.19
CA ALA A 258 10.35 7.83 -1.74
C ALA A 258 10.46 8.85 -0.60
N GLY A 259 11.63 8.96 0.05
CA GLY A 259 11.95 10.02 1.00
C GLY A 259 12.15 11.40 0.38
N PHE A 260 12.24 11.50 -0.96
CA PHE A 260 12.51 12.75 -1.68
C PHE A 260 11.32 13.18 -2.55
N ASP A 261 11.29 14.47 -2.89
CA ASP A 261 10.26 15.10 -3.72
C ASP A 261 10.57 15.00 -5.23
N ILE A 262 10.89 13.79 -5.67
CA ILE A 262 11.15 13.45 -7.08
C ILE A 262 10.03 12.53 -7.61
N PRO A 263 9.73 12.54 -8.92
CA PRO A 263 8.93 11.50 -9.54
C PRO A 263 9.55 10.11 -9.38
N LEU A 264 8.72 9.10 -9.13
CA LEU A 264 9.16 7.70 -9.02
C LEU A 264 8.32 6.78 -9.89
N VAL A 265 8.98 5.89 -10.61
CA VAL A 265 8.34 4.76 -11.28
C VAL A 265 8.86 3.49 -10.63
N VAL A 266 7.95 2.79 -9.94
CA VAL A 266 8.29 1.54 -9.23
C VAL A 266 7.55 0.37 -9.84
N LEU A 267 8.31 -0.65 -10.26
CA LEU A 267 7.78 -1.84 -10.90
C LEU A 267 7.55 -2.94 -9.84
N TYR A 268 6.32 -3.43 -9.77
CA TYR A 268 5.94 -4.57 -8.96
C TYR A 268 5.75 -5.79 -9.86
N SER A 269 6.87 -6.43 -10.20
CA SER A 269 6.94 -7.65 -11.03
C SER A 269 6.64 -8.94 -10.25
N GLN A 270 5.88 -8.85 -9.15
CA GLN A 270 5.52 -10.01 -8.33
C GLN A 270 4.02 -10.01 -8.01
N GLY A 271 3.28 -10.97 -8.54
CA GLY A 271 1.86 -11.16 -8.23
C GLY A 271 1.54 -11.80 -6.86
N LYS A 272 2.54 -12.03 -5.98
CA LYS A 272 2.35 -12.78 -4.72
C LYS A 272 1.80 -11.92 -3.58
N ILE A 273 2.24 -10.67 -3.50
CA ILE A 273 1.87 -9.72 -2.45
C ILE A 273 1.13 -8.55 -3.10
N PRO A 274 -0.07 -8.16 -2.63
CA PRO A 274 -0.73 -6.97 -3.13
C PRO A 274 0.19 -5.76 -3.00
N ALA A 275 0.40 -5.02 -4.09
CA ALA A 275 1.36 -3.92 -4.11
C ALA A 275 1.06 -2.86 -3.03
N PHE A 276 -0.20 -2.67 -2.66
CA PHE A 276 -0.57 -1.74 -1.60
C PHE A 276 0.01 -2.09 -0.21
N GLU A 277 0.27 -3.37 0.08
CA GLU A 277 0.78 -3.84 1.38
C GLU A 277 2.25 -3.41 1.59
N ILE A 278 3.00 -3.32 0.49
CA ILE A 278 4.45 -3.10 0.47
C ILE A 278 4.85 -1.84 -0.31
N ARG A 279 3.87 -1.00 -0.66
CA ARG A 279 4.12 0.16 -1.52
C ARG A 279 5.17 1.10 -0.94
N VAL A 280 6.00 1.66 -1.81
CA VAL A 280 6.84 2.80 -1.43
C VAL A 280 5.95 4.02 -1.19
N HIS A 281 6.24 4.79 -0.15
CA HIS A 281 5.35 5.85 0.30
C HIS A 281 5.78 7.22 -0.22
N SER A 282 5.22 7.61 -1.37
CA SER A 282 5.41 8.94 -1.96
C SER A 282 4.16 9.32 -2.76
N PRO A 283 3.68 10.58 -2.70
CA PRO A 283 2.58 11.08 -3.53
C PRO A 283 2.99 11.27 -5.00
N TYR A 284 4.28 11.11 -5.33
CA TYR A 284 4.82 11.27 -6.68
C TYR A 284 5.17 9.93 -7.34
N ALA A 285 4.82 8.82 -6.69
CA ALA A 285 5.06 7.50 -7.23
C ALA A 285 3.93 7.06 -8.16
N ASP A 286 4.31 6.51 -9.31
CA ASP A 286 3.49 5.62 -10.14
C ASP A 286 3.97 4.19 -9.94
N TYR A 287 3.06 3.30 -9.57
CA TYR A 287 3.32 1.88 -9.35
C TYR A 287 2.85 1.08 -10.56
N ILE A 288 3.79 0.58 -11.36
CA ILE A 288 3.47 -0.25 -12.52
C ILE A 288 3.37 -1.69 -12.05
N LEU A 289 2.25 -2.34 -12.37
CA LEU A 289 1.91 -3.65 -11.87
C LEU A 289 2.05 -4.71 -12.96
N GLU A 290 2.53 -5.89 -12.58
CA GLU A 290 2.42 -7.10 -13.40
C GLU A 290 0.93 -7.41 -13.65
N GLN A 291 0.47 -7.32 -14.90
CA GLN A 291 -0.94 -7.47 -15.25
C GLN A 291 -1.46 -8.91 -15.09
N ILE A 292 -0.62 -9.88 -15.35
CA ILE A 292 -1.00 -11.29 -15.30
C ILE A 292 0.15 -11.99 -14.58
N PRO A 293 -0.10 -12.81 -13.54
CA PRO A 293 0.96 -13.61 -12.95
C PRO A 293 1.69 -14.41 -14.05
N GLY A 294 2.99 -14.14 -14.22
CA GLY A 294 3.83 -14.76 -15.24
C GLY A 294 3.98 -13.96 -16.54
N ARG A 295 3.28 -12.83 -16.71
CA ARG A 295 3.50 -11.91 -17.83
C ARG A 295 4.31 -10.70 -17.35
N PRO A 296 5.54 -10.51 -17.86
CA PRO A 296 6.39 -9.42 -17.43
C PRO A 296 5.77 -8.06 -17.78
N ILE A 297 6.13 -7.04 -17.00
CA ILE A 297 5.84 -5.65 -17.34
C ILE A 297 6.54 -5.33 -18.67
N GLU A 298 5.81 -4.78 -19.64
CA GLU A 298 6.35 -4.43 -20.95
C GLU A 298 7.16 -3.13 -20.87
N VAL A 299 8.28 -3.04 -21.60
CA VAL A 299 9.13 -1.84 -21.65
C VAL A 299 8.34 -0.62 -22.14
N SER A 300 7.47 -0.82 -23.13
CA SER A 300 6.59 0.22 -23.68
C SER A 300 5.65 0.85 -22.64
N THR A 301 5.15 0.06 -21.69
CA THR A 301 4.32 0.57 -20.60
C THR A 301 5.13 1.51 -19.70
N VAL A 302 6.36 1.13 -19.36
CA VAL A 302 7.26 1.97 -18.57
C VAL A 302 7.60 3.25 -19.32
N LEU A 303 7.96 3.15 -20.60
CA LEU A 303 8.25 4.29 -21.46
C LEU A 303 7.09 5.27 -21.55
N ASN A 304 5.86 4.79 -21.72
CA ASN A 304 4.68 5.66 -21.80
C ASN A 304 4.39 6.38 -20.48
N VAL A 305 4.66 5.75 -19.33
CA VAL A 305 4.64 6.44 -18.03
C VAL A 305 5.73 7.51 -17.96
N LEU A 306 6.96 7.21 -18.41
CA LEU A 306 8.06 8.18 -18.44
C LEU A 306 7.74 9.38 -19.36
N ARG A 307 7.23 9.13 -20.57
CA ARG A 307 6.74 10.17 -21.49
C ARG A 307 5.71 11.07 -20.81
N SER A 308 4.79 10.49 -20.03
CA SER A 308 3.83 11.27 -19.25
C SER A 308 4.52 12.19 -18.24
N HIS A 309 5.50 11.69 -17.48
CA HIS A 309 6.31 12.51 -16.57
C HIS A 309 7.13 13.60 -17.27
N MET A 310 7.59 13.33 -18.50
CA MET A 310 8.35 14.29 -19.30
C MET A 310 7.46 15.38 -19.93
N LYS A 311 6.23 15.05 -20.34
CA LYS A 311 5.24 16.02 -20.85
C LYS A 311 4.68 16.94 -19.76
N ARG A 312 4.66 16.49 -18.49
CA ARG A 312 4.22 17.29 -17.33
C ARG A 312 5.28 18.37 -17.05
N THR A 313 4.93 19.64 -17.34
CA THR A 313 5.86 20.78 -17.21
C THR A 313 6.50 20.86 -15.83
N SER A 314 7.76 21.32 -15.78
CA SER A 314 8.62 21.38 -14.58
C SER A 314 8.08 22.24 -13.42
N LYS A 315 6.95 22.94 -13.59
CA LYS A 315 6.43 23.90 -12.61
C LYS A 315 5.32 23.36 -11.70
N SER A 316 4.79 22.17 -11.95
CA SER A 316 3.97 21.48 -10.95
C SER A 316 4.10 19.97 -11.07
N ILE A 317 4.66 19.34 -10.04
CA ILE A 317 4.55 17.89 -9.87
C ILE A 317 3.07 17.60 -9.60
N LEU A 318 2.33 17.24 -10.65
CA LEU A 318 0.90 16.93 -10.56
C LEU A 318 0.75 15.59 -9.83
N LYS A 319 0.14 15.63 -8.65
CA LYS A 319 -0.21 14.42 -7.88
C LYS A 319 -1.19 13.57 -8.72
N PRO A 320 -1.11 12.23 -8.65
CA PRO A 320 -2.07 11.36 -9.33
C PRO A 320 -3.53 11.66 -8.89
N PRO A 321 -4.53 11.37 -9.74
CA PRO A 321 -5.92 11.72 -9.46
C PRO A 321 -6.47 10.98 -8.24
N VAL A 322 -7.54 11.52 -7.64
CA VAL A 322 -8.24 10.91 -6.51
C VAL A 322 -9.40 10.06 -7.01
N CYS A 323 -9.52 8.85 -6.48
CA CYS A 323 -10.58 7.92 -6.84
C CYS A 323 -11.97 8.44 -6.38
N PRO A 324 -12.96 8.53 -7.27
CA PRO A 324 -14.29 9.00 -6.92
C PRO A 324 -15.03 8.03 -5.98
N ALA A 325 -14.69 6.73 -6.03
CA ALA A 325 -15.31 5.71 -5.20
C ALA A 325 -14.88 5.78 -3.74
N CYS A 326 -13.59 5.57 -3.46
CA CYS A 326 -13.08 5.48 -2.08
C CYS A 326 -12.30 6.72 -1.61
N GLY A 327 -12.04 7.69 -2.48
CA GLY A 327 -11.33 8.93 -2.12
C GLY A 327 -9.81 8.81 -1.99
N ARG A 328 -9.22 7.71 -2.45
CA ARG A 328 -7.75 7.51 -2.42
C ARG A 328 -7.09 7.93 -3.72
N THR A 329 -5.86 8.39 -3.62
CA THR A 329 -4.98 8.64 -4.77
C THR A 329 -4.81 7.38 -5.64
N MET A 330 -4.88 7.54 -6.96
CA MET A 330 -4.82 6.47 -7.95
C MET A 330 -3.41 6.34 -8.52
N GLN A 331 -2.52 5.71 -7.77
CA GLN A 331 -1.09 5.61 -8.11
C GLN A 331 -0.74 4.32 -8.87
N TYR A 332 -1.65 3.35 -8.94
CA TYR A 332 -1.38 2.09 -9.62
C TYR A 332 -1.67 2.21 -11.10
N VAL A 333 -0.64 2.05 -11.92
CA VAL A 333 -0.75 1.98 -13.37
C VAL A 333 -0.88 0.52 -13.76
N ILE A 334 -1.95 0.20 -14.47
CA ILE A 334 -2.17 -1.15 -15.00
C ILE A 334 -1.81 -1.22 -16.48
N GLU A 335 -2.02 -0.15 -17.25
CA GLU A 335 -1.67 -0.09 -18.68
C GLU A 335 -1.31 1.35 -19.05
N ALA A 336 -0.35 1.53 -19.95
CA ALA A 336 0.03 2.84 -20.48
C ALA A 336 0.22 2.78 -22.00
N LEU A 337 -0.55 3.58 -22.71
CA LEU A 337 -0.53 3.75 -24.15
C LEU A 337 -0.07 5.17 -24.51
N ASP A 338 0.17 5.41 -25.80
CA ASP A 338 0.79 6.63 -26.30
C ASP A 338 0.01 7.93 -26.04
N GLU A 339 -1.23 7.91 -25.57
CA GLU A 339 -1.94 9.13 -25.14
C GLU A 339 -2.85 8.86 -23.91
N GLU A 340 -2.74 7.68 -23.31
CA GLU A 340 -3.68 7.21 -22.29
C GLU A 340 -2.98 6.40 -21.19
N LEU A 341 -3.40 6.61 -19.95
CA LEU A 341 -2.92 5.88 -18.79
C LEU A 341 -4.09 5.26 -18.05
N ASN A 342 -4.16 3.94 -18.03
CA ASN A 342 -5.16 3.23 -17.26
C ASN A 342 -4.65 3.05 -15.82
N ARG A 343 -5.29 3.76 -14.90
CA ARG A 343 -5.00 3.73 -13.48
C ARG A 343 -6.02 2.89 -12.76
N ARG A 344 -5.59 2.21 -11.70
CA ARG A 344 -6.45 1.47 -10.77
C ARG A 344 -6.31 2.03 -9.36
N CYS A 345 -7.42 2.08 -8.64
CA CYS A 345 -7.42 2.41 -7.22
C CYS A 345 -7.29 1.13 -6.38
N PHE A 346 -6.92 1.27 -5.11
CA PHE A 346 -7.03 0.18 -4.13
C PHE A 346 -8.42 -0.48 -4.14
N CYS A 347 -9.50 0.29 -4.22
CA CYS A 347 -10.84 -0.31 -4.25
C CYS A 347 -11.14 -1.04 -5.57
N GLY A 348 -10.25 -1.04 -6.56
CA GLY A 348 -10.43 -1.70 -7.85
C GLY A 348 -11.09 -0.84 -8.92
N THR A 349 -11.63 0.34 -8.57
CA THR A 349 -12.09 1.32 -9.56
C THR A 349 -10.94 1.71 -10.49
N GLN A 350 -11.20 1.67 -11.79
CA GLN A 350 -10.27 2.06 -12.83
C GLN A 350 -10.62 3.43 -13.39
N PHE A 351 -9.60 4.12 -13.85
CA PHE A 351 -9.68 5.45 -14.44
C PHE A 351 -8.78 5.51 -15.67
N LEU A 352 -9.36 5.81 -16.82
CA LEU A 352 -8.61 6.03 -18.05
C LEU A 352 -8.28 7.52 -18.18
N GLU A 353 -7.05 7.88 -17.82
CA GLU A 353 -6.52 9.24 -17.93
C GLU A 353 -6.05 9.48 -19.37
N LYS A 354 -6.61 10.47 -20.08
CA LYS A 354 -6.10 10.90 -21.39
C LYS A 354 -5.16 12.10 -21.24
N TRP A 355 -4.05 12.12 -21.96
CA TRP A 355 -3.04 13.19 -21.84
C TRP A 355 -3.61 14.57 -22.23
N GLY A 356 -3.10 15.62 -21.58
CA GLY A 356 -3.43 17.01 -21.93
C GLY A 356 -4.78 17.55 -21.46
N ARG A 357 -5.59 16.78 -20.73
CA ARG A 357 -6.73 17.34 -19.98
C ARG A 357 -6.31 17.63 -18.55
N ASP A 358 -6.18 18.90 -18.20
CA ASP A 358 -6.05 19.32 -16.81
C ASP A 358 -7.30 18.88 -16.04
N TRP A 359 -7.20 17.78 -15.30
CA TRP A 359 -8.22 17.42 -14.34
C TRP A 359 -8.05 18.32 -13.12
N ALA A 360 -8.80 19.41 -13.11
CA ALA A 360 -8.87 20.32 -11.97
C ALA A 360 -9.23 19.52 -10.71
N ASN A 361 -8.27 19.47 -9.78
CA ASN A 361 -8.43 18.85 -8.48
C ASN A 361 -9.66 19.47 -7.77
N PRO A 362 -10.75 18.72 -7.49
CA PRO A 362 -11.97 19.30 -6.92
C PRO A 362 -11.81 19.83 -5.48
N SER A 363 -10.63 19.64 -4.87
CA SER A 363 -10.38 19.90 -3.44
C SER A 363 -9.78 21.27 -3.13
N THR A 364 -9.29 22.03 -4.11
CA THR A 364 -8.61 23.32 -3.85
C THR A 364 -9.51 24.56 -3.94
N LYS A 365 -10.73 24.46 -4.48
CA LYS A 365 -11.68 25.60 -4.48
C LYS A 365 -12.47 25.78 -3.17
N ALA A 366 -12.38 24.85 -2.22
CA ALA A 366 -13.13 24.91 -0.97
C ALA A 366 -12.43 25.67 0.17
N LYS A 367 -11.15 26.07 0.00
CA LYS A 367 -10.37 26.72 1.07
C LYS A 367 -10.34 28.25 1.04
N THR A 368 -10.88 28.89 0.00
CA THR A 368 -10.82 30.37 -0.15
C THR A 368 -12.11 31.10 0.23
N GLN A 369 -13.05 30.45 0.94
CA GLN A 369 -14.28 31.08 1.43
C GLN A 369 -14.63 30.65 2.88
N MET A 370 -13.64 30.53 3.76
CA MET A 370 -13.85 30.30 5.20
C MET A 370 -13.29 31.42 6.09
N GLU A 371 -13.17 32.63 5.55
CA GLU A 371 -13.09 33.84 6.35
C GLU A 371 -14.31 34.70 5.99
N ASP A 372 -14.93 35.28 7.01
CA ASP A 372 -16.25 35.94 7.01
C ASP A 372 -17.49 35.04 6.89
N LYS A 373 -17.84 34.38 8.01
CA LYS A 373 -19.21 34.42 8.58
C LYS A 373 -19.27 33.73 9.94
N GLN A 374 -18.80 34.43 10.96
CA GLN A 374 -19.26 34.23 12.32
C GLN A 374 -20.52 35.08 12.53
N LYS A 375 -21.54 34.51 13.19
CA LYS A 375 -22.88 35.07 13.56
C LYS A 375 -24.02 34.78 12.59
N ARG A 376 -24.69 33.65 12.82
CA ARG A 376 -26.12 33.52 13.20
C ARG A 376 -26.49 32.04 13.12
N GLY A 377 -27.04 31.50 14.22
CA GLY A 377 -27.60 30.15 14.22
C GLY A 377 -28.66 30.01 13.14
N ASN A 378 -28.73 28.86 12.48
CA ASN A 378 -29.82 28.51 11.59
C ASN A 378 -29.88 26.99 11.36
N GLU A 379 -31.09 26.49 11.51
CA GLU A 379 -31.58 25.18 11.11
C GLU A 379 -31.25 24.89 9.64
N LEU A 380 -30.80 23.66 9.36
CA LEU A 380 -30.51 23.18 8.02
C LEU A 380 -31.81 22.83 7.29
N HIS A 381 -32.44 23.80 6.64
CA HIS A 381 -33.35 23.53 5.54
C HIS A 381 -32.56 23.12 4.29
N PHE A 382 -32.54 21.82 3.99
CA PHE A 382 -32.08 21.30 2.69
C PHE A 382 -33.24 21.35 1.70
N SER A 383 -33.09 22.10 0.60
CA SER A 383 -34.04 22.09 -0.52
C SER A 383 -34.08 20.70 -1.17
N GLU A 384 -35.29 20.21 -1.49
CA GLU A 384 -35.58 18.90 -2.09
C GLU A 384 -35.08 18.69 -3.53
N ASN A 385 -34.14 19.50 -4.00
CA ASN A 385 -33.48 19.30 -5.29
C ASN A 385 -31.95 19.24 -5.08
N PRO A 386 -31.29 18.12 -5.39
CA PRO A 386 -29.85 18.01 -5.20
C PRO A 386 -29.15 19.00 -6.14
N LYS A 387 -28.50 20.02 -5.55
CA LYS A 387 -27.56 20.88 -6.28
C LYS A 387 -26.60 20.00 -7.10
N LYS A 388 -26.44 20.33 -8.39
CA LYS A 388 -25.65 19.58 -9.39
C LYS A 388 -24.35 19.01 -8.79
N PRO A 389 -24.24 17.69 -8.60
CA PRO A 389 -22.98 17.07 -8.27
C PRO A 389 -22.10 16.96 -9.53
N ASP A 390 -20.77 17.04 -9.36
CA ASP A 390 -19.76 16.85 -10.42
C ASP A 390 -20.11 15.65 -11.32
N ASN A 391 -19.79 15.75 -12.62
CA ASN A 391 -20.13 14.75 -13.64
C ASN A 391 -19.86 13.29 -13.22
N GLU A 392 -18.83 13.02 -12.43
CA GLU A 392 -18.46 11.68 -11.97
C GLU A 392 -19.50 11.04 -11.03
N LYS A 393 -20.11 11.83 -10.14
CA LYS A 393 -21.18 11.35 -9.26
C LYS A 393 -22.39 10.95 -10.11
N GLN A 394 -22.67 11.68 -11.19
CA GLN A 394 -23.78 11.37 -12.09
C GLN A 394 -23.60 10.00 -12.80
N ILE A 395 -22.37 9.58 -13.07
CA ILE A 395 -22.10 8.28 -13.72
C ILE A 395 -22.58 7.11 -12.84
N PHE A 396 -22.25 7.11 -11.54
CA PHE A 396 -22.76 6.07 -10.65
C PHE A 396 -24.28 6.12 -10.51
N TRP A 397 -24.88 7.31 -10.45
CA TRP A 397 -26.33 7.46 -10.29
C TRP A 397 -27.12 7.13 -11.56
N LYS A 398 -26.46 6.99 -12.71
CA LYS A 398 -27.09 6.49 -13.94
C LYS A 398 -27.66 5.09 -13.70
N ASN A 399 -28.90 4.88 -14.12
CA ASN A 399 -29.64 3.61 -13.98
C ASN A 399 -29.83 3.14 -12.52
N VAL A 400 -29.86 4.06 -11.56
CA VAL A 400 -30.34 3.78 -10.20
C VAL A 400 -31.86 3.92 -10.19
N GLU A 401 -32.55 2.87 -9.74
CA GLU A 401 -34.01 2.81 -9.65
C GLU A 401 -34.43 3.12 -8.21
N ARG A 402 -35.49 3.92 -8.04
CA ARG A 402 -36.09 4.18 -6.72
C ARG A 402 -37.12 3.09 -6.44
N ILE A 403 -36.92 2.31 -5.37
CA ILE A 403 -37.89 1.29 -4.92
C ILE A 403 -39.01 1.97 -4.12
N ASN A 404 -38.63 2.84 -3.17
CA ASN A 404 -39.58 3.60 -2.36
C ASN A 404 -38.92 4.90 -1.83
N HIS A 405 -39.56 5.57 -0.87
CA HIS A 405 -39.05 6.85 -0.33
C HIS A 405 -37.62 6.79 0.22
N HIS A 406 -37.22 5.62 0.74
CA HIS A 406 -35.98 5.43 1.47
C HIS A 406 -35.06 4.38 0.86
N ARG A 407 -35.49 3.65 -0.18
CA ARG A 407 -34.74 2.53 -0.78
C ARG A 407 -34.54 2.71 -2.27
N TRP A 408 -33.34 2.36 -2.70
CA TRP A 408 -32.92 2.38 -4.10
C TRP A 408 -32.31 1.04 -4.49
N SER A 409 -32.31 0.77 -5.77
CA SER A 409 -31.59 -0.35 -6.36
C SER A 409 -30.71 0.09 -7.52
N LYS A 410 -29.65 -0.66 -7.74
CA LYS A 410 -28.82 -0.57 -8.93
C LYS A 410 -28.50 -1.96 -9.45
N ARG A 411 -28.71 -2.17 -10.75
CA ARG A 411 -28.20 -3.34 -11.47
C ARG A 411 -26.77 -3.09 -11.91
N ILE A 412 -25.91 -4.05 -11.66
CA ILE A 412 -24.49 -4.02 -12.03
C ILE A 412 -24.17 -5.33 -12.72
N THR A 413 -23.63 -5.23 -13.92
CA THR A 413 -23.16 -6.37 -14.69
C THR A 413 -21.65 -6.47 -14.55
N LEU A 414 -21.18 -7.64 -14.12
CA LEU A 414 -19.78 -7.98 -13.99
C LEU A 414 -19.42 -8.98 -15.10
N LYS A 415 -18.48 -8.64 -15.96
CA LYS A 415 -17.90 -9.57 -16.94
C LYS A 415 -16.84 -10.45 -16.26
N SER A 416 -16.82 -11.76 -16.54
CA SER A 416 -15.90 -12.78 -16.03
C SER A 416 -15.92 -13.02 -14.50
N PRO A 417 -17.02 -13.56 -13.93
CA PRO A 417 -17.20 -13.75 -12.48
C PRO A 417 -16.41 -14.92 -11.84
N TYR A 418 -15.85 -15.85 -12.63
CA TYR A 418 -15.31 -17.14 -12.13
C TYR A 418 -13.80 -17.35 -12.33
N THR A 419 -13.14 -16.46 -13.05
CA THR A 419 -11.68 -16.40 -13.11
C THR A 419 -11.26 -15.39 -12.04
N PRO A 420 -10.15 -15.54 -11.28
CA PRO A 420 -9.54 -14.34 -10.72
C PRO A 420 -9.45 -13.40 -11.91
N LEU A 421 -10.02 -12.20 -11.83
CA LEU A 421 -9.85 -11.19 -12.88
C LEU A 421 -8.34 -11.03 -13.04
N LEU A 422 -7.75 -11.81 -13.95
CA LEU A 422 -6.41 -11.61 -14.42
C LEU A 422 -6.47 -10.19 -14.97
N MET A 423 -5.47 -9.37 -14.72
CA MET A 423 -5.59 -7.94 -15.05
C MET A 423 -5.70 -7.71 -16.58
N ALA A 424 -5.65 -8.76 -17.39
CA ALA A 424 -5.92 -8.78 -18.82
C ALA A 424 -7.38 -9.07 -19.24
N ASP A 425 -8.26 -9.51 -18.34
CA ASP A 425 -9.67 -9.80 -18.65
C ASP A 425 -10.59 -8.58 -18.43
N LEU A 426 -10.02 -7.42 -18.10
CA LEU A 426 -10.77 -6.18 -17.95
C LEU A 426 -10.84 -5.50 -19.31
N GLU A 427 -12.03 -5.49 -19.92
CA GLU A 427 -12.29 -4.69 -21.11
C GLU A 427 -11.82 -3.25 -20.87
N ARG A 428 -10.97 -2.76 -21.77
CA ARG A 428 -10.62 -1.34 -21.86
C ARG A 428 -11.92 -0.53 -21.89
N PRO A 429 -12.09 0.48 -21.03
CA PRO A 429 -13.30 1.30 -21.07
C PRO A 429 -13.52 1.89 -22.47
N SER A 430 -14.59 1.49 -23.14
CA SER A 430 -15.04 2.17 -24.36
C SER A 430 -15.65 3.51 -23.93
N GLU A 431 -14.99 4.60 -24.30
CA GLU A 431 -15.44 6.00 -24.16
C GLU A 431 -15.63 6.56 -22.72
N GLN A 432 -15.78 5.72 -21.69
CA GLN A 432 -15.98 6.13 -20.29
C GLN A 432 -14.64 6.34 -19.56
N SER A 433 -14.50 7.46 -18.84
CA SER A 433 -13.28 7.75 -18.08
C SER A 433 -13.14 6.92 -16.81
N ILE A 434 -14.21 6.34 -16.26
CA ILE A 434 -14.22 5.64 -14.97
C ILE A 434 -14.97 4.31 -15.07
N PHE A 435 -14.37 3.24 -14.54
CA PHE A 435 -15.00 1.93 -14.37
C PHE A 435 -15.01 1.52 -12.89
N PHE A 436 -16.20 1.24 -12.33
CA PHE A 436 -16.34 0.87 -10.92
C PHE A 436 -16.27 -0.65 -10.74
N SER A 437 -15.35 -1.10 -9.88
CA SER A 437 -15.35 -2.47 -9.34
C SER A 437 -16.46 -2.66 -8.30
N LEU A 438 -16.76 -3.91 -7.94
CA LEU A 438 -17.72 -4.23 -6.88
C LEU A 438 -17.31 -3.61 -5.53
N ASP A 439 -16.05 -3.79 -5.11
CA ASP A 439 -15.47 -3.15 -3.93
C ASP A 439 -15.61 -1.63 -4.01
N GLY A 440 -15.31 -1.02 -5.17
CA GLY A 440 -15.44 0.41 -5.41
C GLY A 440 -16.88 0.91 -5.24
N ILE A 441 -17.87 0.15 -5.72
CA ILE A 441 -19.29 0.46 -5.52
C ILE A 441 -19.65 0.44 -4.04
N PHE A 442 -19.22 -0.60 -3.30
CA PHE A 442 -19.49 -0.68 -1.87
C PHE A 442 -18.83 0.44 -1.09
N TYR A 443 -17.60 0.81 -1.44
CA TYR A 443 -16.91 1.98 -0.88
C TYR A 443 -17.65 3.29 -1.17
N PHE A 444 -18.09 3.47 -2.42
CA PHE A 444 -18.86 4.66 -2.82
C PHE A 444 -20.15 4.81 -2.02
N LEU A 445 -20.93 3.72 -1.90
CA LEU A 445 -22.17 3.70 -1.13
C LEU A 445 -21.90 4.04 0.35
N ARG A 446 -20.91 3.35 0.97
CA ARG A 446 -20.55 3.59 2.37
C ARG A 446 -20.11 5.03 2.62
N ARG A 447 -19.24 5.58 1.77
CA ARG A 447 -18.75 6.96 1.88
C ARG A 447 -19.88 7.98 1.66
N SER A 448 -20.90 7.62 0.89
CA SER A 448 -22.10 8.43 0.66
C SER A 448 -23.15 8.32 1.77
N GLY A 449 -22.84 7.62 2.88
CA GLY A 449 -23.77 7.41 3.99
C GLY A 449 -24.90 6.42 3.66
N LEU A 450 -24.71 5.55 2.66
CA LEU A 450 -25.71 4.57 2.24
C LEU A 450 -25.36 3.18 2.79
N GLN A 451 -26.34 2.56 3.43
CA GLN A 451 -26.29 1.18 3.88
C GLN A 451 -26.71 0.25 2.75
N ILE A 452 -25.92 -0.80 2.50
CA ILE A 452 -26.29 -1.89 1.59
C ILE A 452 -27.22 -2.84 2.34
N LEU A 453 -28.40 -3.08 1.76
CA LEU A 453 -29.47 -3.88 2.35
C LEU A 453 -29.43 -5.33 1.85
N SER A 454 -29.22 -5.52 0.55
CA SER A 454 -29.10 -6.84 -0.06
C SER A 454 -28.31 -6.77 -1.36
N VAL A 455 -27.71 -7.92 -1.72
CA VAL A 455 -27.09 -8.17 -3.03
C VAL A 455 -27.70 -9.47 -3.52
N LYS A 456 -28.43 -9.40 -4.64
CA LYS A 456 -29.12 -10.56 -5.24
C LYS A 456 -28.52 -10.85 -6.60
N HIS A 457 -28.35 -12.13 -6.91
CA HIS A 457 -28.07 -12.56 -8.28
C HIS A 457 -29.32 -12.33 -9.10
N ALA A 458 -29.21 -11.57 -10.18
CA ALA A 458 -30.32 -11.34 -11.10
C ALA A 458 -30.36 -12.44 -12.16
N GLU A 459 -29.29 -12.62 -12.93
CA GLU A 459 -29.16 -13.57 -14.05
C GLU A 459 -27.67 -13.91 -14.29
N THR A 460 -27.38 -15.12 -14.79
CA THR A 460 -26.04 -15.53 -15.28
C THR A 460 -26.18 -15.95 -16.74
N PHE A 461 -25.48 -15.26 -17.64
CA PHE A 461 -25.47 -15.62 -19.06
C PHE A 461 -24.20 -16.41 -19.36
N ASP A 462 -24.33 -17.74 -19.43
CA ASP A 462 -23.21 -18.69 -19.53
C ASP A 462 -22.43 -18.55 -20.85
N ARG A 463 -23.10 -18.10 -21.93
CA ARG A 463 -22.46 -17.85 -23.24
C ARG A 463 -21.55 -16.63 -23.24
N GLU A 464 -21.76 -15.65 -22.36
CA GLU A 464 -21.02 -14.38 -22.32
C GLU A 464 -20.14 -14.21 -21.07
N LYS A 465 -20.14 -15.19 -20.14
CA LYS A 465 -19.47 -15.11 -18.84
C LYS A 465 -19.85 -13.83 -18.07
N GLU A 466 -21.12 -13.43 -18.10
CA GLU A 466 -21.60 -12.25 -17.38
C GLU A 466 -22.40 -12.62 -16.12
N LEU A 467 -22.17 -11.88 -15.04
CA LEU A 467 -22.91 -11.96 -13.80
C LEU A 467 -23.59 -10.63 -13.50
N THR A 468 -24.92 -10.62 -13.48
CA THR A 468 -25.67 -9.43 -13.07
C THR A 468 -26.07 -9.51 -11.60
N LEU A 469 -25.73 -8.46 -10.86
CA LEU A 469 -26.07 -8.26 -9.46
C LEU A 469 -27.07 -7.12 -9.31
N HIS A 470 -28.06 -7.34 -8.46
CA HIS A 470 -29.00 -6.31 -8.02
C HIS A 470 -28.65 -5.91 -6.59
N ILE A 471 -28.19 -4.67 -6.42
CA ILE A 471 -27.79 -4.12 -5.11
C ILE A 471 -28.88 -3.19 -4.63
N GLU A 472 -29.46 -3.50 -3.47
CA GLU A 472 -30.42 -2.63 -2.78
C GLU A 472 -29.70 -1.85 -1.67
N PHE A 473 -29.97 -0.56 -1.56
CA PHE A 473 -29.34 0.30 -0.57
C PHE A 473 -30.27 1.43 -0.08
N SER A 474 -29.94 2.00 1.07
CA SER A 474 -30.74 3.03 1.73
C SER A 474 -29.89 4.03 2.52
N LYS A 475 -30.41 5.24 2.73
CA LYS A 475 -29.85 6.20 3.70
C LYS A 475 -30.28 5.90 5.14
N GLU A 476 -31.39 5.20 5.31
CA GLU A 476 -31.90 4.81 6.61
C GLU A 476 -31.28 3.49 7.05
N HIS A 477 -31.21 3.32 8.36
CA HIS A 477 -30.71 2.09 8.94
C HIS A 477 -31.82 1.03 8.97
N PHE A 478 -31.67 0.00 8.15
CA PHE A 478 -32.54 -1.18 8.17
C PHE A 478 -31.77 -2.41 8.65
N PRO A 479 -32.44 -3.36 9.33
CA PRO A 479 -31.86 -4.67 9.60
C PRO A 479 -31.50 -5.36 8.27
N THR A 480 -30.22 -5.70 8.11
CA THR A 480 -29.76 -6.44 6.94
C THR A 480 -30.10 -7.92 7.10
N LYS A 481 -30.74 -8.52 6.10
CA LYS A 481 -30.81 -9.98 5.98
C LYS A 481 -29.42 -10.52 5.58
N ARG A 482 -29.26 -11.85 5.50
CA ARG A 482 -28.03 -12.47 4.96
C ARG A 482 -27.70 -11.85 3.60
N ILE A 483 -26.47 -11.34 3.46
CA ILE A 483 -25.96 -10.73 2.24
C ILE A 483 -25.08 -11.75 1.53
N LEU A 484 -25.31 -11.92 0.23
CA LEU A 484 -24.59 -12.85 -0.64
C LEU A 484 -23.75 -12.03 -1.61
N ILE A 485 -22.43 -12.13 -1.51
CA ILE A 485 -21.51 -11.35 -2.35
C ILE A 485 -20.65 -12.32 -3.16
N PRO A 486 -20.62 -12.22 -4.50
CA PRO A 486 -19.63 -12.95 -5.29
C PRO A 486 -18.23 -12.55 -4.87
N TRP A 487 -17.41 -13.51 -4.45
CA TRP A 487 -16.07 -13.24 -3.95
C TRP A 487 -15.14 -14.42 -4.26
N GLY A 488 -14.02 -14.15 -4.93
CA GLY A 488 -13.14 -15.22 -5.41
C GLY A 488 -13.86 -16.13 -6.41
N LYS A 489 -13.76 -17.45 -6.24
CA LYS A 489 -14.45 -18.45 -7.09
C LYS A 489 -15.85 -18.83 -6.56
N GLY A 490 -16.35 -18.17 -5.51
CA GLY A 490 -17.58 -18.57 -4.83
C GLY A 490 -18.42 -17.40 -4.32
N THR A 491 -19.31 -17.70 -3.38
CA THR A 491 -20.22 -16.72 -2.78
C THR A 491 -19.92 -16.54 -1.30
N LEU A 492 -19.57 -15.32 -0.90
CA LEU A 492 -19.37 -14.92 0.47
C LEU A 492 -20.72 -14.71 1.17
N TYR A 493 -20.91 -15.39 2.29
CA TYR A 493 -22.12 -15.29 3.12
C TYR A 493 -21.84 -14.38 4.31
N LEU A 494 -22.53 -13.25 4.38
CA LEU A 494 -22.34 -12.25 5.43
C LEU A 494 -23.61 -12.02 6.24
N LYS A 495 -23.44 -11.85 7.55
CA LYS A 495 -24.52 -11.38 8.43
C LYS A 495 -24.72 -9.87 8.31
N CYS A 496 -23.63 -9.12 8.16
CA CYS A 496 -23.63 -7.68 7.96
C CYS A 496 -22.45 -7.25 7.08
N MET A 497 -22.53 -6.05 6.48
CA MET A 497 -21.44 -5.49 5.68
C MET A 497 -20.19 -5.13 6.49
N GLY A 498 -20.28 -5.05 7.83
CA GLY A 498 -19.13 -4.77 8.69
C GLY A 498 -18.00 -5.80 8.51
N ASP A 499 -18.36 -7.09 8.45
CA ASP A 499 -17.40 -8.18 8.18
C ASP A 499 -16.72 -8.02 6.82
N TYR A 500 -17.45 -7.57 5.79
CA TYR A 500 -16.89 -7.33 4.47
C TYR A 500 -15.78 -6.27 4.52
N PHE A 501 -16.07 -5.12 5.11
CA PHE A 501 -15.09 -4.03 5.23
C PHE A 501 -13.98 -4.29 6.26
N THR A 502 -14.13 -5.32 7.08
CA THR A 502 -13.10 -5.74 8.03
C THR A 502 -12.16 -6.78 7.43
N TYR A 503 -12.66 -7.69 6.58
CA TYR A 503 -11.89 -8.86 6.16
C TYR A 503 -11.80 -9.08 4.64
N PHE A 504 -12.75 -8.57 3.85
CA PHE A 504 -12.97 -9.03 2.46
C PHE A 504 -13.00 -7.93 1.39
N SER A 505 -13.00 -6.64 1.75
CA SER A 505 -13.04 -5.49 0.84
C SER A 505 -11.70 -5.18 0.14
N TRP A 506 -11.14 -6.19 -0.51
CA TRP A 506 -9.90 -6.13 -1.28
C TRP A 506 -9.90 -7.19 -2.39
N GLN A 507 -11.09 -7.57 -2.89
CA GLN A 507 -11.30 -8.61 -3.89
C GLN A 507 -10.51 -8.33 -5.17
N SER A 508 -10.40 -7.06 -5.57
CA SER A 508 -9.63 -6.65 -6.75
C SER A 508 -8.12 -6.92 -6.67
N TRP A 509 -7.62 -7.34 -5.51
CA TRP A 509 -6.22 -7.68 -5.26
C TRP A 509 -6.05 -9.11 -4.71
N ALA A 510 -7.15 -9.84 -4.56
CA ALA A 510 -7.18 -11.06 -3.79
C ALA A 510 -6.68 -12.26 -4.62
N THR A 511 -5.66 -12.95 -4.13
CA THR A 511 -5.16 -14.21 -4.71
C THR A 511 -5.40 -15.37 -3.75
N SER A 512 -5.64 -16.58 -4.27
CA SER A 512 -5.90 -17.79 -3.45
C SER A 512 -4.80 -18.06 -2.42
N ILE A 513 -3.55 -17.78 -2.77
CA ILE A 513 -2.38 -17.92 -1.90
C ILE A 513 -2.51 -17.02 -0.66
N ARG A 514 -2.95 -15.77 -0.82
CA ARG A 514 -3.02 -14.80 0.28
C ARG A 514 -4.18 -15.04 1.24
N TRP A 515 -5.25 -15.70 0.81
CA TRP A 515 -6.39 -15.99 1.70
C TRP A 515 -6.00 -16.84 2.91
N THR A 516 -5.03 -17.74 2.75
CA THR A 516 -4.59 -18.64 3.83
C THR A 516 -3.90 -17.95 5.00
N GLY A 517 -3.37 -16.73 4.80
CA GLY A 517 -2.75 -15.93 5.86
C GLY A 517 -3.74 -15.17 6.74
N LEU A 518 -4.95 -14.89 6.24
CA LEU A 518 -5.94 -14.08 6.95
C LEU A 518 -6.42 -14.74 8.27
N PRO A 519 -6.77 -16.04 8.32
CA PRO A 519 -7.13 -16.69 9.58
C PRO A 519 -6.04 -16.61 10.65
N LYS A 520 -4.77 -16.67 10.24
CA LYS A 520 -3.63 -16.52 11.16
C LYS A 520 -3.65 -15.16 11.83
N ARG A 521 -3.78 -14.09 11.04
CA ARG A 521 -3.85 -12.71 11.55
C ARG A 521 -5.04 -12.50 12.49
N VAL A 522 -6.20 -13.04 12.14
CA VAL A 522 -7.41 -12.96 12.98
C VAL A 522 -7.23 -13.72 14.30
N TYR A 523 -6.58 -14.88 14.26
CA TYR A 523 -6.27 -15.67 15.45
C TYR A 523 -5.28 -14.96 16.37
N GLU A 524 -4.18 -14.44 15.81
CA GLU A 524 -3.15 -13.69 16.53
C GLU A 524 -3.66 -12.33 17.05
N TRP A 525 -4.70 -11.79 16.44
CA TRP A 525 -5.42 -10.63 16.97
C TRP A 525 -6.29 -10.94 18.21
N GLY A 526 -6.40 -12.22 18.60
CA GLY A 526 -7.19 -12.66 19.75
C GLY A 526 -8.64 -13.02 19.42
N LYS A 527 -9.09 -12.85 18.17
CA LYS A 527 -10.45 -13.22 17.74
C LYS A 527 -10.52 -14.68 17.28
N LYS A 528 -10.33 -15.61 18.20
CA LYS A 528 -10.20 -17.05 17.91
C LYS A 528 -11.41 -17.62 17.15
N GLU A 529 -12.64 -17.28 17.54
CA GLU A 529 -13.86 -17.74 16.86
C GLU A 529 -13.98 -17.18 15.43
N ASP A 530 -13.66 -15.89 15.25
CA ASP A 530 -13.62 -15.26 13.93
C ASP A 530 -12.58 -15.95 13.04
N ALA A 531 -11.43 -16.37 13.59
CA ALA A 531 -10.41 -17.07 12.83
C ALA A 531 -10.92 -18.40 12.24
N VAL A 532 -11.69 -19.17 13.01
CA VAL A 532 -12.34 -20.40 12.51
C VAL A 532 -13.37 -20.07 11.43
N ARG A 533 -14.21 -19.05 11.66
CA ARG A 533 -15.21 -18.59 10.68
C ARG A 533 -14.55 -18.18 9.37
N VAL A 534 -13.52 -17.35 9.43
CA VAL A 534 -12.76 -16.87 8.27
C VAL A 534 -12.04 -18.02 7.58
N ALA A 535 -11.42 -18.96 8.30
CA ALA A 535 -10.78 -20.13 7.71
C ALA A 535 -11.76 -21.01 6.94
N ARG A 536 -12.96 -21.23 7.50
CA ARG A 536 -14.04 -21.96 6.84
C ARG A 536 -14.51 -21.24 5.57
N THR A 537 -14.65 -19.92 5.63
CA THR A 537 -15.00 -19.10 4.47
C THR A 537 -13.94 -19.23 3.39
N VAL A 538 -12.66 -19.04 3.72
CA VAL A 538 -11.53 -19.18 2.77
C VAL A 538 -11.52 -20.55 2.10
N PHE A 539 -11.73 -21.64 2.86
CA PHE A 539 -11.83 -22.98 2.30
C PHE A 539 -12.98 -23.13 1.29
N ARG A 540 -14.15 -22.54 1.58
CA ARG A 540 -15.28 -22.55 0.63
C ARG A 540 -15.00 -21.76 -0.64
N MET A 541 -14.17 -20.70 -0.57
CA MET A 541 -13.87 -19.85 -1.73
C MET A 541 -12.80 -20.46 -2.66
N ASP A 542 -11.86 -21.23 -2.12
CA ASP A 542 -10.84 -21.97 -2.91
C ASP A 542 -10.59 -23.34 -2.25
N PRO A 543 -11.44 -24.34 -2.55
CA PRO A 543 -11.30 -25.67 -1.99
C PRO A 543 -10.01 -26.32 -2.49
N SER A 544 -9.02 -26.43 -1.60
CA SER A 544 -7.73 -27.08 -1.88
C SER A 544 -7.21 -27.78 -0.64
N PHE A 545 -6.25 -28.70 -0.81
CA PHE A 545 -5.59 -29.36 0.32
C PHE A 545 -4.96 -28.34 1.29
N LYS A 546 -4.41 -27.25 0.75
CA LYS A 546 -3.82 -26.15 1.53
C LYS A 546 -4.88 -25.45 2.38
N THR A 547 -5.99 -24.99 1.80
CA THR A 547 -7.04 -24.27 2.54
C THR A 547 -7.77 -25.19 3.54
N ALA A 548 -7.93 -26.47 3.23
CA ALA A 548 -8.44 -27.50 4.15
C ALA A 548 -7.55 -27.65 5.38
N LYS A 549 -6.23 -27.77 5.19
CA LYS A 549 -5.25 -27.86 6.29
C LYS A 549 -5.34 -26.66 7.24
N TYR A 550 -5.48 -25.45 6.70
CA TYR A 550 -5.63 -24.24 7.53
C TYR A 550 -6.96 -24.24 8.29
N TRP A 551 -8.06 -24.60 7.64
CA TRP A 551 -9.35 -24.71 8.32
C TRP A 551 -9.33 -25.72 9.47
N LEU A 552 -8.83 -26.94 9.23
CA LEU A 552 -8.69 -27.97 10.25
C LEU A 552 -7.77 -27.53 11.39
N ARG A 553 -6.65 -26.85 11.09
CA ARG A 553 -5.73 -26.32 12.11
C ARG A 553 -6.43 -25.38 13.08
N TYR A 554 -7.16 -24.38 12.59
CA TYR A 554 -7.80 -23.40 13.48
C TYR A 554 -9.04 -23.98 14.17
N LEU A 555 -9.75 -24.92 13.53
CA LEU A 555 -10.80 -25.68 14.17
C LEU A 555 -10.25 -26.46 15.39
N TRP A 556 -9.15 -27.19 15.21
CA TRP A 556 -8.51 -27.94 16.30
C TRP A 556 -7.97 -27.04 17.41
N LEU A 557 -7.32 -25.92 17.06
CA LEU A 557 -6.86 -24.92 18.04
C LEU A 557 -8.02 -24.35 18.87
N SER A 558 -9.20 -24.16 18.27
CA SER A 558 -10.40 -23.72 19.00
C SER A 558 -10.85 -24.77 20.02
N PHE A 559 -10.88 -26.05 19.65
CA PHE A 559 -11.22 -27.16 20.56
C PHE A 559 -10.22 -27.31 21.71
N TRP A 560 -8.91 -27.25 21.41
CA TRP A 560 -7.86 -27.36 22.42
C TRP A 560 -7.91 -26.24 23.48
N ASN A 561 -8.27 -25.03 23.06
CA ASN A 561 -8.45 -23.91 24.00
C ASN A 561 -9.67 -24.11 24.93
N ILE A 562 -10.75 -24.72 24.43
CA ILE A 562 -11.93 -25.06 25.26
C ILE A 562 -11.55 -26.10 26.32
N ILE A 563 -10.77 -27.13 25.94
CA ILE A 563 -10.30 -28.18 26.84
C ILE A 563 -9.33 -27.65 27.91
N LYS A 564 -8.54 -26.61 27.62
CA LYS A 564 -7.63 -25.98 28.58
C LYS A 564 -8.31 -24.96 29.52
N ALA A 565 -9.50 -24.49 29.18
CA ALA A 565 -10.23 -23.47 29.92
C ALA A 565 -11.32 -24.02 30.85
N GLY A 566 -11.69 -25.30 30.68
CA GLY A 566 -12.43 -26.09 31.66
C GLY A 566 -11.48 -26.94 32.48
#